data_AF-A0A2N0NAU5-F1
#
_entry.id   AF-A0A2N0NAU5-F1
#
_cell.length_a   1.000
_cell.length_b   1.000
_cell.length_c   1.000
_cell.angle_alpha   90.00
_cell.angle_beta   90.00
_cell.angle_gamma   90.00
#
_symmetry.space_group_name_H-M   'P 1'
#
loop_
_entity.id
_entity.type
_entity.pdbx_description
1 polymer ?
#
loop_
_entity_poly.entity_id
_entity_poly.type
_entity_poly.pdbx_seq_one_letter_code
_entity_poly.pdbx_strand_id
1 'polypeptide(L)'
;MNEVVQYLDNLVTTINPGLDMPVPERYPCQKQKSEIRDDQQDYIDLINKLQRHTRCSPRYCLRIDKEGRQFCKFKYSKEIVEKTFVRDDGHGQPELVTARNDPYINPHSQLQLQGW
;
A
#
# COMPACT_ATOMS: atom_id res chain seq x y z
N MET A 1 13.02 2.67 20.80
CA MET A 1 12.65 2.67 19.37
C MET A 1 11.96 1.39 18.92
N ASN A 2 12.44 0.19 19.30
CA ASN A 2 11.78 -1.06 18.91
C ASN A 2 10.30 -1.16 19.31
N GLU A 3 9.92 -0.72 20.51
CA GLU A 3 8.51 -0.72 20.95
C GLU A 3 7.63 0.21 20.09
N VAL A 4 8.16 1.37 19.70
CA VAL A 4 7.46 2.32 18.81
C VAL A 4 7.26 1.70 17.42
N VAL A 5 8.30 1.05 16.88
CA VAL A 5 8.22 0.36 15.59
C VAL A 5 7.21 -0.78 15.64
N GLN A 6 7.24 -1.62 16.69
CA GLN A 6 6.29 -2.71 16.88
C GLN A 6 4.85 -2.21 16.99
N TYR A 7 4.64 -1.11 17.73
CA TYR A 7 3.32 -0.48 17.81
C TYR A 7 2.84 0.01 16.45
N LEU A 8 3.70 0.69 15.68
CA LEU A 8 3.36 1.22 14.36
C LEU A 8 3.10 0.10 13.33
N ASP A 9 3.86 -0.99 13.37
CA ASP A 9 3.64 -2.16 12.52
C ASP A 9 2.26 -2.79 12.72
N ASN A 10 1.70 -2.70 13.93
CA ASN A 10 0.34 -3.16 14.21
C ASN A 10 -0.75 -2.22 13.66
N LEU A 11 -0.41 -0.97 13.33
CA LEU A 11 -1.36 0.04 12.85
C LEU A 11 -1.35 0.18 11.33
N VAL A 12 -0.15 0.20 10.74
CA VAL A 12 0.07 0.43 9.31
C VAL A 12 1.02 -0.62 8.75
N THR A 13 0.64 -1.20 7.63
CA THR A 13 1.44 -2.19 6.91
C THR A 13 1.56 -1.84 5.45
N THR A 14 2.66 -2.28 4.86
CA THR A 14 2.93 -2.24 3.43
C THR A 14 3.24 -3.66 2.93
N ILE A 15 2.75 -4.66 3.64
CA ILE A 15 2.81 -6.07 3.26
C ILE A 15 1.55 -6.46 2.52
N ASN A 16 1.72 -7.02 1.33
CA ASN A 16 0.67 -7.64 0.53
C ASN A 16 0.73 -9.17 0.70
N PRO A 17 -0.17 -9.79 1.47
CA PRO A 17 -0.19 -11.25 1.64
C PRO A 17 -0.63 -12.02 0.38
N GLY A 18 -1.18 -11.33 -0.63
CA GLY A 18 -1.61 -11.90 -1.90
C GLY A 18 -0.90 -11.28 -3.09
N LEU A 19 0.42 -11.10 -3.02
CA LEU A 19 1.23 -10.44 -4.05
C LEU A 19 1.02 -11.04 -5.46
N ASP A 20 0.98 -12.37 -5.53
CA ASP A 20 0.82 -13.14 -6.76
C ASP A 20 -0.64 -13.42 -7.12
N MET A 21 -1.58 -12.96 -6.29
CA MET A 21 -3.00 -13.15 -6.53
C MET A 21 -3.52 -12.15 -7.57
N PRO A 22 -4.47 -12.57 -8.43
CA PRO A 22 -5.04 -11.67 -9.42
C PRO A 22 -5.78 -10.51 -8.76
N VAL A 23 -5.80 -9.36 -9.43
CA VAL A 23 -6.66 -8.24 -9.03
C VAL A 23 -8.11 -8.64 -9.32
N PRO A 24 -9.04 -8.56 -8.34
CA PRO A 24 -10.44 -8.90 -8.57
C PRO A 24 -11.04 -8.11 -9.72
N GLU A 25 -11.87 -8.73 -10.57
CA GLU A 25 -12.53 -8.04 -11.68
C GLU A 25 -13.56 -7.03 -11.14
N ARG A 26 -14.50 -7.52 -10.31
CA ARG A 26 -15.49 -6.72 -9.59
C ARG A 26 -14.85 -6.02 -8.40
N TYR A 27 -15.29 -4.80 -8.08
CA TYR A 27 -14.82 -4.12 -6.88
C TYR A 27 -15.31 -4.86 -5.63
N PRO A 28 -14.45 -5.18 -4.64
CA PRO A 28 -14.87 -5.85 -3.42
C PRO A 28 -15.99 -5.10 -2.70
N CYS A 29 -15.95 -3.77 -2.73
CA CYS A 29 -16.99 -2.89 -2.15
C CYS A 29 -18.38 -3.02 -2.80
N GLN A 30 -18.50 -3.74 -3.92
CA GLN A 30 -19.77 -4.03 -4.56
C GLN A 30 -20.38 -5.36 -4.10
N LYS A 31 -19.64 -6.19 -3.34
CA LYS A 31 -20.15 -7.47 -2.80
C LYS A 31 -21.40 -7.20 -1.95
N GLN A 32 -22.42 -8.02 -2.12
CA GLN A 32 -23.57 -8.05 -1.22
C GLN A 32 -23.16 -8.67 0.12
N LYS A 33 -23.91 -8.38 1.18
CA LYS A 33 -23.65 -8.93 2.52
C LYS A 33 -23.50 -10.45 2.54
N SER A 34 -24.28 -11.17 1.71
CA SER A 34 -24.20 -12.62 1.57
C SER A 34 -22.94 -13.13 0.85
N GLU A 35 -22.25 -12.26 0.12
CA GLU A 35 -21.00 -12.57 -0.60
C GLU A 35 -19.74 -12.29 0.26
N ILE A 36 -19.88 -11.55 1.36
CA ILE A 36 -18.79 -11.22 2.29
C ILE A 36 -18.56 -12.40 3.22
N ARG A 37 -17.33 -12.91 3.24
CA ARG A 37 -16.87 -14.03 4.08
C ARG A 37 -16.10 -13.56 5.30
N ASP A 38 -15.59 -12.31 5.27
CA ASP A 38 -14.76 -11.72 6.31
C ASP A 38 -13.51 -12.57 6.62
N ASP A 39 -12.91 -13.13 5.55
CA ASP A 39 -11.73 -13.98 5.60
C ASP A 39 -10.49 -13.28 5.00
N GLN A 40 -9.35 -13.98 5.03
CA GLN A 40 -8.09 -13.48 4.46
C GLN A 40 -8.22 -13.14 2.97
N GLN A 41 -9.08 -13.83 2.22
CA GLN A 41 -9.23 -13.60 0.79
C GLN A 41 -10.00 -12.31 0.52
N ASP A 42 -11.02 -11.98 1.32
CA ASP A 42 -11.69 -10.67 1.22
C ASP A 42 -10.72 -9.51 1.51
N TYR A 43 -9.80 -9.70 2.47
CA TYR A 43 -8.73 -8.74 2.72
C TYR A 43 -7.76 -8.61 1.54
N ILE A 44 -7.28 -9.73 0.98
CA ILE A 44 -6.41 -9.74 -0.22
C ILE A 44 -7.09 -9.03 -1.40
N ASP A 45 -8.37 -9.31 -1.63
CA ASP A 45 -9.16 -8.68 -2.69
C ASP A 45 -9.20 -7.15 -2.52
N LEU A 46 -9.45 -6.68 -1.29
CA LEU A 46 -9.46 -5.25 -0.95
C LEU A 46 -8.09 -4.61 -1.19
N ILE A 47 -7.01 -5.20 -0.71
CA ILE A 47 -5.65 -4.68 -0.89
C ILE A 47 -5.29 -4.59 -2.38
N ASN A 48 -5.44 -5.70 -3.11
CA ASN A 48 -5.04 -5.79 -4.52
C ASN A 48 -5.87 -4.86 -5.41
N LYS A 49 -7.14 -4.60 -5.07
CA LYS A 49 -8.00 -3.68 -5.83
C LYS A 49 -7.85 -2.22 -5.42
N LEU A 50 -7.72 -1.92 -4.13
CA LEU A 50 -7.87 -0.56 -3.58
C LEU A 50 -6.55 0.06 -3.10
N GLN A 51 -5.63 -0.74 -2.58
CA GLN A 51 -4.38 -0.24 -2.00
C GLN A 51 -3.18 -0.32 -2.95
N ARG A 52 -3.30 -1.04 -4.08
CA ARG A 52 -2.21 -1.19 -5.04
C ARG A 52 -2.22 -0.10 -6.12
N HIS A 53 -1.08 0.52 -6.34
CA HIS A 53 -0.85 1.45 -7.44
C HIS A 53 -0.64 0.69 -8.76
N THR A 54 -1.71 0.47 -9.53
CA THR A 54 -1.67 -0.38 -10.72
C THR A 54 -1.19 0.35 -11.98
N ARG A 55 -1.79 1.50 -12.31
CA ARG A 55 -1.48 2.24 -13.55
C ARG A 55 -1.37 3.73 -13.30
N CYS A 56 -0.25 4.30 -13.73
CA CYS A 56 -0.10 5.74 -13.78
C CYS A 56 -1.01 6.36 -14.84
N SER A 57 -1.63 7.50 -14.52
CA SER A 57 -2.44 8.26 -15.47
C SER A 57 -2.06 9.75 -15.47
N PRO A 58 -2.12 10.43 -16.64
CA PRO A 58 -1.83 11.87 -16.74
C PRO A 58 -2.68 12.73 -15.80
N ARG A 59 -3.96 12.36 -15.63
CA ARG A 59 -4.92 13.09 -14.79
C ARG A 59 -4.62 12.95 -13.30
N TYR A 60 -3.93 11.88 -12.88
CA TYR A 60 -3.75 11.59 -11.47
C TYR A 60 -2.30 11.77 -11.02
N CYS A 61 -1.42 10.85 -11.40
CA CYS A 61 -0.07 10.75 -10.84
C CYS A 61 1.07 10.88 -11.85
N LEU A 62 0.83 10.69 -13.15
CA LEU A 62 1.90 10.82 -14.14
C LEU A 62 2.25 12.29 -14.35
N ARG A 63 3.53 12.62 -14.26
CA ARG A 63 4.09 13.97 -14.43
C ARG A 63 5.28 13.92 -15.38
N ILE A 64 5.66 15.07 -15.90
CA ILE A 64 6.80 15.24 -16.80
C ILE A 64 7.77 16.22 -16.12
N ASP A 65 9.05 15.87 -16.04
CA ASP A 65 10.09 16.74 -15.51
C ASP A 65 10.56 17.78 -16.56
N LYS A 66 11.54 18.62 -16.18
CA LYS A 66 12.04 19.68 -17.07
C LYS A 66 12.77 19.10 -18.28
N GLU A 67 13.31 17.90 -18.14
CA GLU A 67 14.01 17.12 -19.14
C GLU A 67 13.06 16.30 -20.03
N GLY A 68 11.75 16.40 -19.82
CA GLY A 68 10.72 15.72 -20.62
C GLY A 68 10.45 14.27 -20.22
N ARG A 69 11.04 13.77 -19.12
CA ARG A 69 10.87 12.39 -18.66
C ARG A 69 9.59 12.24 -17.85
N GLN A 70 8.87 11.16 -18.10
CA GLN A 70 7.68 10.83 -17.34
C GLN A 70 8.03 10.14 -16.02
N PHE A 71 7.40 10.59 -14.94
CA PHE A 71 7.55 9.98 -13.62
C PHE A 71 6.22 9.96 -12.85
N CYS A 72 6.10 9.03 -11.91
CA CYS A 72 4.98 9.01 -10.98
C CYS A 72 5.21 10.05 -9.87
N LYS A 73 4.28 10.99 -9.67
CA LYS A 73 4.34 12.00 -8.60
C LYS A 73 4.48 11.39 -7.20
N PHE A 74 3.96 10.18 -7.02
CA PHE A 74 4.05 9.43 -5.76
C PHE A 74 5.34 8.62 -5.63
N LYS A 75 6.21 8.67 -6.64
CA LYS A 75 7.49 7.95 -6.72
C LYS A 75 7.31 6.43 -6.64
N TYR A 76 6.35 5.90 -7.39
CA TYR A 76 6.25 4.46 -7.66
C TYR A 76 7.14 4.08 -8.85
N SER A 77 7.77 2.90 -8.86
CA SER A 77 7.79 1.87 -7.80
C SER A 77 8.60 2.27 -6.57
N LYS A 78 8.24 1.72 -5.40
CA LYS A 78 8.96 1.92 -4.13
C LYS A 78 9.96 0.78 -3.91
N GLU A 79 10.99 1.06 -3.15
CA GLU A 79 12.00 0.06 -2.76
C GLU A 79 11.40 -1.03 -1.85
N ILE A 80 11.74 -2.28 -2.10
CA ILE A 80 11.40 -3.41 -1.21
C ILE A 80 12.22 -3.28 0.07
N VAL A 81 11.57 -3.43 1.21
CA VAL A 81 12.20 -3.24 2.52
C VAL A 81 11.88 -4.46 3.37
N GLU A 82 12.91 -5.13 3.91
CA GLU A 82 12.73 -6.36 4.68
C GLU A 82 12.10 -6.11 6.07
N LYS A 83 12.44 -5.00 6.71
CA LYS A 83 12.05 -4.69 8.10
C LYS A 83 11.66 -3.24 8.27
N THR A 84 10.69 -2.98 9.14
CA THR A 84 10.30 -1.61 9.49
C THR A 84 11.37 -0.92 10.34
N PHE A 85 11.63 0.35 10.06
CA PHE A 85 12.52 1.19 10.86
C PHE A 85 12.12 2.67 10.75
N VAL A 86 12.67 3.49 11.66
CA VAL A 86 12.56 4.95 11.61
C VAL A 86 13.91 5.52 11.21
N ARG A 87 13.92 6.46 10.27
CA ARG A 87 15.11 7.21 9.86
C ARG A 87 14.86 8.71 9.87
N ASP A 88 15.93 9.49 9.78
CA ASP A 88 15.83 10.92 9.47
C ASP A 88 15.50 11.10 7.97
N ASP A 89 14.57 12.00 7.66
CA ASP A 89 14.16 12.31 6.29
C ASP A 89 15.14 13.23 5.53
N GLY A 90 16.24 13.64 6.17
CA GLY A 90 17.20 14.61 5.66
C GLY A 90 16.88 16.05 6.06
N HIS A 91 15.76 16.28 6.74
CA HIS A 91 15.31 17.56 7.27
C HIS A 91 15.18 17.57 8.79
N GLY A 92 15.69 16.54 9.48
CA GLY A 92 15.60 16.43 10.94
C GLY A 92 14.26 15.86 11.42
N GLN A 93 13.40 15.35 10.52
CA GLN A 93 12.12 14.76 10.89
C GLN A 93 12.19 13.22 10.84
N PRO A 94 11.60 12.52 11.82
CA PRO A 94 11.53 11.07 11.78
C PRO A 94 10.55 10.61 10.69
N GLU A 95 11.04 9.80 9.76
CA GLU A 95 10.28 9.09 8.73
C GLU A 95 10.16 7.61 9.12
N LEU A 96 8.92 7.09 9.15
CA LEU A 96 8.67 5.66 9.26
C LEU A 96 8.80 5.00 7.87
N VAL A 97 9.72 4.05 7.77
CA VAL A 97 9.86 3.17 6.61
C VAL A 97 9.35 1.79 7.00
N THR A 98 8.18 1.40 6.49
CA THR A 98 7.56 0.09 6.74
C THR A 98 8.21 -1.02 5.92
N ALA A 99 8.27 -2.23 6.47
CA ALA A 99 8.53 -3.43 5.68
C ALA A 99 7.56 -3.52 4.48
N ARG A 100 8.10 -3.84 3.30
CA ARG A 100 7.40 -3.80 2.01
C ARG A 100 7.84 -4.96 1.14
N ASN A 101 6.91 -5.82 0.77
CA ASN A 101 7.12 -6.88 -0.23
C ASN A 101 6.56 -6.53 -1.62
N ASP A 102 5.66 -5.54 -1.72
CA ASP A 102 5.07 -5.07 -2.97
C ASP A 102 5.52 -3.62 -3.28
N PRO A 103 6.31 -3.40 -4.35
CA PRO A 103 6.76 -2.06 -4.74
C PRO A 103 5.62 -1.07 -5.01
N TYR A 104 4.40 -1.55 -5.26
CA TYR A 104 3.26 -0.73 -5.68
C TYR A 104 2.19 -0.56 -4.60
N ILE A 105 2.33 -1.19 -3.44
CA ILE A 105 1.31 -1.10 -2.41
C ILE A 105 1.40 0.21 -1.62
N ASN A 106 0.25 0.83 -1.37
CA ASN A 106 0.13 1.93 -0.44
C ASN A 106 0.20 1.40 1.00
N PRO A 107 0.79 2.15 1.94
CA PRO A 107 0.62 1.89 3.35
C PRO A 107 -0.87 1.92 3.72
N HIS A 108 -1.32 0.92 4.46
CA HIS A 108 -2.73 0.80 4.84
C HIS A 108 -2.87 0.19 6.24
N SER A 109 -4.02 0.44 6.87
CA SER A 109 -4.41 -0.23 8.12
C SER A 109 -5.37 -1.37 7.79
N GLN A 110 -5.01 -2.59 8.20
CA GLN A 110 -5.88 -3.76 7.99
C GLN A 110 -7.23 -3.58 8.69
N LEU A 111 -7.22 -3.10 9.94
CA LEU A 111 -8.43 -2.86 10.72
C LEU A 111 -9.37 -1.86 10.03
N GLN A 112 -8.82 -0.74 9.55
CA GLN A 112 -9.64 0.26 8.84
C GLN A 112 -10.18 -0.29 7.52
N LEU A 113 -9.42 -1.11 6.80
CA LEU A 113 -9.82 -1.64 5.50
C LEU A 113 -10.94 -2.69 5.62
N GLN A 114 -10.96 -3.46 6.71
CA GLN A 114 -11.97 -4.50 6.95
C GLN A 114 -13.21 -4.00 7.72
N GLY A 115 -13.16 -2.82 8.36
CA GLY A 115 -14.27 -2.29 9.16
C GLY A 115 -15.41 -1.58 8.40
N TRP A 116 -15.67 -1.97 7.14
CA TRP A 116 -16.65 -1.34 6.24
C TRP A 116 -18.05 -1.95 6.34
#